data_AF-A0A7X8Y5Z7-F1
#
_entry.id   AF-A0A7X8Y5Z7-F1
#
_cell.length_a   1.000
_cell.length_b   1.000
_cell.length_c   1.000
_cell.angle_alpha   90.00
_cell.angle_beta   90.00
_cell.angle_gamma   90.00
#
_symmetry.space_group_name_H-M   'P 1'
#
loop_
_entity.id
_entity.type
_entity.pdbx_description
1 polymer ?
#
loop_
_entity_poly.entity_id
_entity_poly.type
_entity_poly.pdbx_seq_one_letter_code
_entity_poly.pdbx_strand_id
1 'polypeptide(L)'
;MSSSMRRLTTGIGMLGVLLLVSACASQVMKSYIGAPISSVMLDYGPPDNVYDLRPGERAYQWRKQKTQVVAGQSSGEVKETRRGRRYEVTETPGYVEQTECFYTFHARRSGSDWYVTSFRQPSLECE
;
A
#
# COMPACT_ATOMS: atom_id res chain seq x y z
N MET A 1 -26.93 30.92 52.45
CA MET A 1 -27.14 29.64 51.73
C MET A 1 -25.79 29.11 51.30
N SER A 2 -25.48 27.90 51.77
CA SER A 2 -24.27 27.11 51.51
C SER A 2 -24.44 26.30 50.22
N SER A 3 -23.40 26.21 49.39
CA SER A 3 -22.99 25.03 48.59
C SER A 3 -21.91 25.46 47.58
N SER A 4 -20.63 25.30 47.94
CA SER A 4 -19.79 24.14 47.63
C SER A 4 -19.40 24.06 46.13
N MET A 5 -18.29 24.73 45.82
CA MET A 5 -17.56 24.64 44.56
C MET A 5 -16.92 23.25 44.46
N ARG A 6 -17.47 22.40 43.59
CA ARG A 6 -17.04 21.02 43.40
C ARG A 6 -15.66 20.97 42.74
N ARG A 7 -14.68 20.59 43.57
CA ARG A 7 -13.44 19.83 43.32
C ARG A 7 -13.04 19.66 41.85
N LEU A 8 -11.90 20.28 41.51
CA LEU A 8 -10.99 19.77 40.48
C LEU A 8 -10.53 18.37 40.90
N THR A 9 -10.83 17.37 40.08
CA THR A 9 -10.22 16.04 40.19
C THR A 9 -9.67 15.64 38.82
N THR A 10 -8.35 15.70 38.75
CA THR A 10 -7.44 14.70 38.16
C THR A 10 -7.74 14.21 36.74
N GLY A 11 -6.84 14.61 35.84
CA GLY A 11 -6.78 14.13 34.48
C GLY A 11 -6.54 12.61 34.41
N ILE A 12 -7.33 11.99 33.54
CA ILE A 12 -7.00 10.72 32.90
C ILE A 12 -6.86 11.08 31.43
N GLY A 13 -5.64 11.44 31.04
CA GLY A 13 -5.28 11.59 29.63
C GLY A 13 -5.33 10.20 29.00
N MET A 14 -6.43 9.89 28.32
CA MET A 14 -6.55 8.71 27.48
C MET A 14 -5.59 8.92 26.30
N LEU A 15 -4.37 8.40 26.42
CA LEU A 15 -3.38 8.40 25.34
C LEU A 15 -3.91 7.45 24.25
N GLY A 16 -4.65 7.99 23.30
CA GLY A 16 -5.08 7.28 22.11
C GLY A 16 -3.86 6.94 21.26
N VAL A 17 -3.45 5.67 21.27
CA VAL A 17 -2.52 5.13 20.28
C VAL A 17 -3.27 5.10 18.95
N LEU A 18 -3.17 6.18 18.17
CA LEU A 18 -3.56 6.18 16.76
C LEU A 18 -2.56 5.30 16.00
N LEU A 19 -2.86 4.01 15.90
CA LEU A 19 -2.29 3.11 14.90
C LEU A 19 -2.74 3.60 13.53
N LEU A 20 -1.92 4.44 12.90
CA LEU A 20 -2.01 4.73 11.48
C LEU A 20 -1.66 3.44 10.73
N VAL A 21 -2.64 2.57 10.53
CA VAL A 21 -2.49 1.38 9.68
C VAL A 21 -2.34 1.91 8.27
N SER A 22 -1.10 2.03 7.77
CA SER A 22 -0.87 2.00 6.34
C SER A 22 -1.40 0.65 5.87
N ALA A 23 -2.55 0.65 5.20
CA ALA A 23 -3.14 -0.57 4.67
C ALA A 23 -2.26 -1.04 3.51
N CYS A 24 -1.31 -1.94 3.80
CA CYS A 24 -0.55 -2.57 2.74
C CYS A 24 -1.52 -3.30 1.81
N ALA A 25 -1.22 -3.37 0.51
CA ALA A 25 -2.10 -3.98 -0.47
C ALA A 25 -2.43 -5.44 -0.10
N SER A 26 -1.48 -6.19 0.47
CA SER A 26 -1.73 -7.55 0.98
C SER A 26 -2.81 -7.61 2.06
N GLN A 27 -2.89 -6.60 2.94
CA GLN A 27 -3.89 -6.53 3.99
C GLN A 27 -5.29 -6.28 3.41
N VAL A 28 -5.39 -5.46 2.36
CA VAL A 28 -6.63 -5.25 1.63
C VAL A 28 -7.05 -6.53 0.90
N MET A 29 -6.13 -7.21 0.22
CA MET A 29 -6.46 -8.48 -0.45
C MET A 29 -6.96 -9.54 0.54
N LYS A 30 -6.38 -9.58 1.75
CA LYS A 30 -6.78 -10.52 2.79
C LYS A 30 -8.23 -10.31 3.26
N SER A 31 -8.76 -9.09 3.23
CA SER A 31 -10.13 -8.80 3.67
C SER A 31 -11.19 -9.44 2.77
N TYR A 32 -10.85 -9.74 1.51
CA TYR A 32 -11.76 -10.38 0.57
C TYR A 32 -11.83 -11.90 0.73
N ILE A 33 -10.99 -12.54 1.54
CA ILE A 33 -11.06 -13.99 1.75
C ILE A 33 -12.43 -14.35 2.36
N GLY A 34 -13.14 -15.26 1.70
CA GLY A 34 -14.50 -15.67 2.05
C GLY A 34 -15.60 -14.80 1.42
N ALA A 35 -15.26 -13.67 0.80
CA ALA A 35 -16.20 -12.85 0.04
C ALA A 35 -16.37 -13.40 -1.40
N PRO A 36 -17.51 -13.14 -2.05
CA PRO A 36 -17.67 -13.45 -3.46
C PRO A 36 -16.73 -12.58 -4.30
N ILE A 37 -16.16 -13.13 -5.39
CA ILE A 37 -15.24 -12.40 -6.27
C ILE A 37 -15.90 -11.14 -6.87
N SER A 38 -17.24 -11.13 -6.96
CA SER A 38 -18.01 -9.97 -7.38
C SER A 38 -17.76 -8.75 -6.49
N SER A 39 -17.45 -8.90 -5.19
CA SER A 39 -17.10 -7.77 -4.33
C SER A 39 -15.79 -7.11 -4.79
N VAL A 40 -14.77 -7.91 -5.14
CA VAL A 40 -13.51 -7.42 -5.70
C VAL A 40 -13.75 -6.71 -7.03
N MET A 41 -14.62 -7.28 -7.87
CA MET A 41 -14.99 -6.67 -9.15
C MET A 41 -15.77 -5.36 -9.00
N LEU A 42 -16.59 -5.22 -7.95
CA LEU A 42 -17.30 -3.97 -7.67
C LEU A 42 -16.33 -2.87 -7.23
N ASP A 43 -15.29 -3.21 -6.48
CA ASP A 43 -14.32 -2.24 -5.98
C ASP A 43 -13.26 -1.85 -7.02
N TYR A 44 -12.78 -2.82 -7.80
CA TYR A 44 -11.65 -2.63 -8.71
C TYR A 44 -11.99 -2.69 -10.20
N GLY A 45 -13.24 -3.00 -10.54
CA GLY A 45 -13.67 -3.25 -11.91
C GLY A 45 -13.37 -4.68 -12.38
N PRO A 46 -13.62 -4.96 -13.67
CA PRO A 46 -13.37 -6.29 -14.23
C PRO A 46 -11.89 -6.67 -14.12
N PRO A 47 -11.58 -7.96 -13.93
CA PRO A 47 -10.21 -8.47 -13.93
C PRO A 47 -9.58 -8.29 -15.32
N ASP A 48 -8.27 -8.05 -15.35
CA ASP A 48 -7.48 -8.07 -16.59
C ASP A 48 -7.40 -9.48 -17.18
N ASN A 49 -7.19 -10.48 -16.32
CA ASN A 49 -7.06 -11.88 -16.74
C ASN A 49 -7.84 -12.81 -15.81
N VAL A 50 -8.38 -13.88 -16.37
CA VAL A 50 -9.01 -14.98 -15.63
C VAL A 50 -8.37 -16.29 -16.09
N TYR A 51 -7.84 -17.05 -15.13
CA TYR A 51 -7.18 -18.34 -15.38
C TYR A 51 -8.00 -19.46 -14.74
N ASP A 52 -8.40 -20.46 -15.52
CA ASP A 52 -8.95 -21.71 -14.99
C ASP A 52 -7.80 -22.58 -14.47
N LEU A 53 -7.81 -22.94 -13.18
CA LEU A 53 -6.71 -23.69 -12.54
C LEU A 53 -7.02 -25.18 -12.44
N ARG A 54 -8.09 -25.50 -11.71
CA ARG A 54 -8.58 -26.85 -11.47
C ARG A 54 -10.10 -26.83 -11.62
N PRO A 55 -10.77 -28.00 -11.75
CA PRO A 55 -12.22 -28.03 -11.76
C PRO A 55 -12.81 -27.32 -10.52
N GLY A 56 -13.54 -26.23 -10.75
CA GLY A 56 -14.12 -25.41 -9.69
C GLY A 56 -13.16 -24.41 -9.03
N GLU A 57 -11.96 -24.19 -9.57
CA GLU A 57 -11.00 -23.19 -9.10
C GLU A 57 -10.55 -22.26 -10.22
N ARG A 58 -10.55 -20.96 -9.94
CA ARG A 58 -10.14 -19.89 -10.87
C ARG A 58 -9.20 -18.91 -10.18
N ALA A 59 -8.31 -18.32 -10.95
CA ALA A 59 -7.56 -17.14 -10.55
C ALA A 59 -8.04 -15.92 -11.34
N TYR A 60 -8.21 -14.82 -10.64
CA TYR A 60 -8.59 -13.53 -11.17
C TYR A 60 -7.45 -12.56 -10.92
N GLN A 61 -6.98 -11.89 -11.96
CA GLN A 61 -5.81 -11.03 -11.89
C GLN A 61 -6.14 -9.62 -12.35
N TRP A 62 -5.69 -8.64 -11.56
CA TRP A 62 -5.71 -7.23 -11.88
C TRP A 62 -4.27 -6.73 -12.01
N ARG A 63 -4.01 -5.91 -13.02
CA ARG A 63 -2.74 -5.22 -13.25
C ARG A 63 -2.92 -3.74 -12.92
N LYS A 64 -2.06 -3.22 -12.06
CA LYS A 64 -1.99 -1.79 -11.74
C LYS A 64 -0.61 -1.27 -12.07
N GLN A 65 -0.56 -0.12 -12.74
CA GLN A 65 0.70 0.59 -13.01
C GLN A 65 0.93 1.60 -11.90
N LYS A 66 2.05 1.47 -11.18
CA LYS A 66 2.50 2.44 -10.18
C LYS A 66 3.60 3.29 -10.82
N THR A 67 3.32 4.58 -10.98
CA THR A 67 4.29 5.56 -11.48
C THR A 67 4.85 6.34 -10.30
N GLN A 68 6.15 6.28 -10.08
CA GLN A 68 6.85 7.04 -9.05
C GLN A 68 7.82 8.02 -9.70
N VAL A 69 7.80 9.28 -9.25
CA VAL A 69 8.73 10.30 -9.71
C VAL A 69 9.82 10.43 -8.65
N VAL A 70 11.05 10.11 -9.01
CA VAL A 70 12.23 10.29 -8.16
C VAL A 70 12.83 11.65 -8.48
N ALA A 71 12.82 12.55 -7.49
CA ALA A 71 13.40 13.88 -7.66
C ALA A 71 14.94 13.79 -7.74
N GLY A 72 15.52 14.59 -8.63
CA GLY A 72 16.97 14.75 -8.70
C GLY A 72 17.52 15.41 -7.43
N GLN A 73 18.78 15.14 -7.11
CA GLN A 73 19.47 15.71 -5.96
C GLN A 73 20.79 16.34 -6.39
N SER A 74 21.13 17.50 -5.84
CA SER A 74 22.44 18.14 -6.00
C SER A 74 23.21 18.07 -4.69
N SER A 75 24.41 17.48 -4.70
CA SER A 75 25.33 17.49 -3.55
C SER A 75 26.56 18.31 -3.89
N GLY A 76 26.89 19.31 -3.06
CA GLY A 76 28.12 20.09 -3.19
C GLY A 76 29.18 19.67 -2.19
N GLU A 77 30.41 19.42 -2.66
CA GLU A 77 31.58 19.15 -1.82
C GLU A 77 32.62 20.27 -1.99
N VAL A 78 33.19 20.74 -0.88
CA VAL A 78 34.30 21.71 -0.92
C VAL A 78 35.60 20.94 -0.92
N LYS A 79 36.34 20.96 -2.03
CA LYS A 79 37.68 20.39 -2.12
C LYS A 79 38.74 21.47 -1.90
N GLU A 80 39.63 21.24 -0.93
CA GLU A 80 40.85 22.05 -0.81
C GLU A 80 41.85 21.64 -1.89
N THR A 81 42.32 22.62 -2.65
CA THR A 81 43.35 22.44 -3.66
C THR A 81 44.58 23.27 -3.30
N ARG A 82 45.73 22.95 -3.91
CA ARG A 82 46.99 23.71 -3.73
C ARG A 82 46.87 25.21 -4.07
N ARG A 83 45.76 25.65 -4.71
CA ARG A 83 45.45 27.04 -5.08
C ARG A 83 44.24 27.63 -4.32
N GLY A 84 43.78 26.99 -3.24
CA GLY A 84 42.63 27.43 -2.43
C GLY A 84 41.44 26.46 -2.46
N ARG A 85 40.31 26.87 -1.88
CA ARG A 85 39.08 26.05 -1.79
C ARG A 85 38.29 26.12 -3.09
N ARG A 86 37.91 24.97 -3.65
CA ARG A 86 37.02 24.83 -4.83
C ARG A 86 35.72 24.14 -4.41
N TYR A 87 34.59 24.69 -4.84
CA TYR A 87 33.28 24.07 -4.68
C TYR A 87 33.01 23.17 -5.89
N GLU A 88 32.69 21.90 -5.66
CA GLU A 88 32.35 20.92 -6.69
C GLU A 88 30.91 20.46 -6.45
N VAL A 89 30.03 20.62 -7.44
CA VAL A 89 28.64 20.21 -7.35
C VAL A 89 28.44 18.96 -8.19
N THR A 90 27.91 17.91 -7.57
CA THR A 90 27.44 16.71 -8.26
C THR A 90 25.92 16.79 -8.33
N GLU A 91 25.37 16.80 -9.55
CA GLU A 91 23.92 16.79 -9.79
C GLU A 91 23.50 15.40 -10.28
N THR A 92 22.59 14.77 -9.55
CA THR A 92 21.91 13.54 -9.96
C THR A 92 20.54 13.92 -10.52
N PRO A 93 20.27 13.73 -11.82
CA PRO A 93 18.98 14.07 -12.41
C PRO A 93 17.87 13.16 -11.85
N GLY A 94 16.64 13.68 -11.81
CA GLY A 94 15.47 12.89 -11.45
C GLY A 94 15.06 11.93 -12.57
N TYR A 95 14.34 10.87 -12.21
CA TYR A 95 13.82 9.90 -13.17
C TYR A 95 12.39 9.47 -12.79
N VAL A 96 11.68 8.88 -13.75
CA VAL A 96 10.35 8.31 -13.54
C VAL A 96 10.47 6.80 -13.56
N GLU A 97 10.04 6.16 -12.49
CA GLU A 97 9.97 4.71 -12.35
C GLU A 97 8.53 4.23 -12.59
N GLN A 98 8.38 3.18 -13.39
CA GLN A 98 7.10 2.55 -13.66
C GLN A 98 7.17 1.08 -13.23
N THR A 99 6.37 0.71 -12.24
CA THR A 99 6.31 -0.66 -11.71
C THR A 99 4.93 -1.25 -12.00
N GLU A 100 4.90 -2.46 -12.56
CA GLU A 100 3.66 -3.20 -12.77
C GLU A 100 3.36 -4.09 -11.56
N CYS A 101 2.22 -3.83 -10.92
CA CYS A 101 1.72 -4.59 -9.78
C CYS A 101 0.62 -5.57 -10.24
N PHE A 102 0.81 -6.86 -9.95
CA PHE A 102 -0.17 -7.90 -10.25
C PHE A 102 -0.86 -8.39 -8.97
N TYR A 103 -2.15 -8.06 -8.84
CA TYR A 103 -2.99 -8.50 -7.73
C TYR A 103 -3.80 -9.70 -8.19
N THR A 104 -3.51 -10.89 -7.64
CA THR A 104 -4.17 -12.13 -8.07
C THR A 104 -4.94 -12.75 -6.91
N PHE A 105 -6.23 -12.98 -7.13
CA PHE A 105 -7.12 -13.68 -6.20
C PHE A 105 -7.41 -15.08 -6.72
N HIS A 106 -7.33 -16.08 -5.86
CA HIS A 106 -7.81 -17.42 -6.11
C HIS A 106 -9.22 -17.55 -5.55
N ALA A 107 -10.13 -18.07 -6.37
CA ALA A 107 -11.50 -18.28 -5.98
C ALA A 107 -11.94 -19.71 -6.31
N ARG A 108 -12.83 -20.23 -5.46
CA ARG A 108 -13.46 -21.53 -5.63
C ARG A 108 -14.94 -21.36 -5.88
N ARG A 109 -15.48 -22.18 -6.77
CA ARG A 109 -16.91 -22.15 -7.10
C ARG A 109 -17.72 -22.77 -5.97
N SER A 110 -18.77 -22.06 -5.56
CA SER A 110 -19.80 -22.56 -4.64
C SER A 110 -21.17 -22.16 -5.19
N GLY A 111 -21.93 -23.14 -5.71
CA GLY A 111 -23.18 -22.87 -6.42
C GLY A 111 -22.96 -22.12 -7.75
N SER A 112 -23.63 -20.97 -7.91
CA SER A 112 -23.46 -20.05 -9.04
C SER A 112 -22.26 -19.13 -8.89
N ASP A 113 -21.78 -18.93 -7.66
CA ASP A 113 -20.84 -17.87 -7.33
C ASP A 113 -19.42 -18.39 -7.12
N TRP A 114 -18.47 -17.47 -7.21
CA TRP A 114 -17.05 -17.73 -6.98
C TRP A 114 -16.64 -16.99 -5.71
N TYR A 115 -16.09 -17.71 -4.75
CA TYR A 115 -15.66 -17.15 -3.47
C TYR A 115 -14.14 -17.15 -3.37
N VAL A 116 -13.58 -16.03 -2.93
CA VAL A 116 -12.14 -15.88 -2.76
C VAL A 116 -11.67 -16.81 -1.64
N THR A 117 -10.73 -17.69 -1.94
CA THR A 117 -10.15 -18.63 -0.98
C THR A 117 -8.77 -18.18 -0.52
N SER A 118 -8.00 -17.55 -1.41
CA SER A 118 -6.65 -17.08 -1.14
C SER A 118 -6.25 -16.01 -2.16
N PHE A 119 -5.08 -15.43 -1.98
CA PHE A 119 -4.48 -14.48 -2.92
C PHE A 119 -2.99 -14.75 -3.06
N ARG A 120 -2.41 -14.32 -4.19
CA ARG A 120 -0.96 -14.31 -4.37
C ARG A 120 -0.40 -13.02 -3.77
N GLN A 121 0.59 -13.15 -2.88
CA GLN A 121 1.20 -11.98 -2.27
C GLN A 121 1.82 -11.06 -3.34
N PRO A 122 1.51 -9.75 -3.31
CA PRO A 122 2.13 -8.77 -4.19
C PRO A 122 3.66 -8.69 -3.98
N SER A 123 4.37 -8.09 -4.93
CA SER A 123 5.76 -7.68 -4.71
C SER A 123 5.83 -6.60 -3.62
N LEU A 124 6.98 -6.50 -2.95
CA LEU A 124 7.19 -5.52 -1.87
C LEU A 124 6.99 -4.07 -2.32
N GLU A 125 7.28 -3.77 -3.59
CA GLU A 125 7.06 -2.44 -4.19
C GLU A 125 5.57 -2.09 -4.38
N CYS A 126 4.72 -3.11 -4.29
CA CYS A 126 3.27 -3.07 -4.48
C CYS A 126 2.50 -3.38 -3.19
N GLU A 127 3.18 -3.39 -2.04
CA GLU A 127 2.54 -3.29 -0.73
C GLU A 127 2.04 -1.85 -0.48
#